data_AF-A0A960T0C4-F1
#
_entry.id   AF-A0A960T0C4-F1
#
_cell.length_a   1.000
_cell.length_b   1.000
_cell.length_c   1.000
_cell.angle_alpha   90.00
_cell.angle_beta   90.00
_cell.angle_gamma   90.00
#
_symmetry.space_group_name_H-M   'P 1'
#
loop_
_entity.id
_entity.type
_entity.pdbx_description
1 polymer ?
#
loop_
_entity_poly.entity_id
_entity_poly.type
_entity_poly.pdbx_seq_one_letter_code
_entity_poly.pdbx_strand_id
1 'polypeptide(L)'
;MTITSNLKSEVERLWLDFHSGGITNPITVIEQISYLMFARLLDLSESRNEKRAARLKKDHKPVFPKSKQHLRWSHFKNEGGDQMLKIVRD
;
A
#
# COMPACT_ATOMS: atom_id res chain seq x y z
N MET A 1 -14.56 -12.13 19.58
CA MET A 1 -13.25 -11.99 18.92
C MET A 1 -12.47 -10.92 19.66
N THR A 2 -11.51 -11.32 20.49
CA THR A 2 -10.62 -10.40 21.19
C THR A 2 -9.66 -9.79 20.17
N ILE A 3 -9.65 -8.47 20.05
CA ILE A 3 -8.52 -7.76 19.41
C ILE A 3 -7.30 -8.16 20.24
N THR A 4 -6.36 -8.88 19.65
CA THR A 4 -5.11 -9.25 20.31
C THR A 4 -4.43 -7.96 20.77
N SER A 5 -3.99 -7.90 22.03
CA SER A 5 -3.34 -6.71 22.62
C SER A 5 -2.28 -6.08 21.70
N ASN A 6 -1.57 -6.92 20.95
CA ASN A 6 -0.58 -6.50 19.96
C ASN A 6 -1.15 -5.62 18.83
N LEU A 7 -2.29 -6.00 18.22
CA LEU A 7 -2.89 -5.21 17.13
C LEU A 7 -3.31 -3.82 17.62
N LYS A 8 -3.84 -3.73 18.84
CA LYS A 8 -4.20 -2.44 19.44
C LYS A 8 -2.97 -1.55 19.58
N SER A 9 -1.86 -2.10 20.06
CA SER A 9 -0.60 -1.37 20.21
C SER A 9 0.01 -0.92 18.87
N GLU A 10 -0.11 -1.71 17.81
CA GLU A 10 0.31 -1.31 16.46
C GLU A 10 -0.53 -0.13 15.94
N VAL A 11 -1.85 -0.16 16.15
CA VAL A 11 -2.76 0.92 15.76
C VAL A 11 -2.46 2.21 16.54
N GLU A 12 -2.22 2.10 17.85
CA GLU A 12 -1.86 3.25 18.70
C GLU A 12 -0.52 3.87 18.25
N ARG A 13 0.48 3.05 17.93
CA ARG A 13 1.76 3.54 17.40
C ARG A 13 1.58 4.30 16.10
N LEU A 14 0.82 3.72 15.18
CA LEU A 14 0.57 4.33 13.89
C LEU A 14 -0.17 5.68 14.03
N TRP A 15 -1.11 5.77 14.96
CA TRP A 15 -1.76 7.04 15.31
C TRP A 15 -0.76 8.09 15.82
N LEU A 16 0.17 7.71 16.71
CA LEU A 16 1.22 8.61 17.21
C LEU A 16 2.16 9.10 16.09
N ASP A 17 2.51 8.23 15.16
CA ASP A 17 3.36 8.58 14.01
C ASP A 17 2.67 9.67 13.15
N PHE A 18 1.39 9.51 12.82
CA PHE A 18 0.61 10.52 12.08
C PHE A 18 0.49 11.85 12.85
N HIS A 19 0.25 11.77 14.16
CA HIS A 19 0.18 12.97 15.01
C HIS A 19 1.50 13.74 15.00
N SER A 20 2.64 13.03 15.13
CA SER A 20 3.97 13.64 15.08
C SER A 20 4.32 14.26 13.72
N GLY A 21 3.75 13.71 12.64
CA GLY A 21 3.86 14.24 11.28
C GLY A 21 2.92 15.42 10.96
N GLY A 22 2.15 15.91 11.95
CA GLY A 22 1.25 17.05 11.79
C GLY A 22 -0.13 16.71 11.20
N ILE A 23 -0.46 15.42 11.01
CA ILE A 23 -1.78 14.98 10.57
C ILE A 23 -2.60 14.58 11.80
N THR A 24 -3.39 15.52 12.30
CA THR A 24 -4.16 15.34 13.55
C THR A 24 -5.63 15.02 13.33
N ASN A 25 -6.17 15.28 12.13
CA ASN A 25 -7.57 14.99 11.81
C ASN A 25 -7.77 13.47 11.63
N PRO A 26 -8.58 12.79 12.48
CA PRO A 26 -8.79 11.34 12.41
C PRO A 26 -9.33 10.86 11.07
N ILE A 27 -10.19 11.65 10.41
CA ILE A 27 -10.74 11.29 9.10
C ILE A 27 -9.63 11.24 8.06
N THR A 28 -8.74 12.23 8.05
CA THR A 28 -7.59 12.27 7.15
C THR A 28 -6.65 11.10 7.40
N VAL A 29 -6.39 10.75 8.67
CA VAL A 29 -5.55 9.59 9.02
C VAL A 29 -6.14 8.29 8.45
N ILE A 30 -7.43 8.04 8.67
CA ILE A 30 -8.13 6.86 8.13
C ILE A 30 -8.03 6.82 6.60
N GLU A 31 -8.20 7.97 5.96
CA GLU A 31 -8.14 8.08 4.50
C GLU A 31 -6.74 7.74 3.96
N GLN A 32 -5.67 8.29 4.56
CA GLN A 32 -4.29 7.98 4.15
C GLN A 32 -3.96 6.51 4.34
N ILE A 33 -4.35 5.90 5.47
CA ILE A 33 -4.17 4.46 5.72
C ILE A 33 -4.91 3.66 4.65
N SER A 34 -6.14 4.06 4.33
CA SER A 34 -6.96 3.39 3.32
C SER A 34 -6.27 3.43 1.96
N TYR A 35 -5.72 4.57 1.53
CA TYR A 35 -4.98 4.68 0.27
C TYR A 35 -3.77 3.74 0.22
N LEU A 36 -2.96 3.69 1.28
CA LEU A 36 -1.80 2.79 1.35
C LEU A 36 -2.23 1.32 1.31
N MET A 37 -3.33 0.98 1.99
CA MET A 37 -3.91 -0.37 1.97
C MET A 37 -4.39 -0.74 0.56
N PHE A 38 -5.09 0.16 -0.14
CA PHE A 38 -5.51 -0.08 -1.52
C PHE A 38 -4.31 -0.28 -2.46
N ALA A 39 -3.27 0.55 -2.37
CA ALA A 39 -2.06 0.39 -3.17
C ALA A 39 -1.40 -0.98 -2.97
N ARG A 40 -1.29 -1.42 -1.71
CA ARG A 40 -0.75 -2.75 -1.36
C ARG A 40 -1.64 -3.88 -1.89
N LEU A 41 -2.96 -3.76 -1.77
CA LEU A 41 -3.91 -4.78 -2.24
C LEU A 41 -3.86 -4.93 -3.77
N LEU A 42 -3.73 -3.82 -4.51
CA LEU A 42 -3.56 -3.85 -5.97
C LEU A 42 -2.30 -4.59 -6.38
N ASP A 43 -1.17 -4.29 -5.74
CA ASP A 43 0.11 -4.95 -6.03
C ASP A 43 0.07 -6.46 -5.69
N LEU A 44 -0.52 -6.83 -4.55
CA LEU A 44 -0.74 -8.24 -4.20
C LEU A 44 -1.65 -8.97 -5.20
N SER A 45 -2.66 -8.28 -5.73
CA SER A 45 -3.52 -8.81 -6.79
C SER A 45 -2.73 -9.08 -8.07
N GLU A 46 -1.93 -8.12 -8.51
CA GLU A 46 -1.05 -8.26 -9.68
C GLU A 46 -0.09 -9.44 -9.51
N SER A 47 0.64 -9.52 -8.40
CA SER A 47 1.58 -10.61 -8.13
C SER A 47 0.90 -11.99 -8.09
N ARG A 48 -0.35 -12.07 -7.61
CA ARG A 48 -1.11 -13.34 -7.64
C ARG A 48 -1.51 -13.71 -9.07
N ASN A 49 -1.91 -12.74 -9.87
CA ASN A 49 -2.28 -12.94 -11.27
C ASN A 49 -1.07 -13.35 -12.11
N GLU A 50 0.08 -12.68 -11.95
CA GLU A 50 1.35 -13.03 -12.59
C GLU A 50 1.77 -14.47 -12.28
N LYS A 51 1.75 -14.86 -11.00
CA LYS A 51 2.07 -16.24 -10.58
C LYS A 51 1.11 -17.27 -11.17
N ARG A 52 -0.18 -16.93 -11.27
CA ARG A 52 -1.20 -17.81 -11.86
C ARG A 52 -1.01 -17.94 -13.37
N ALA A 53 -0.75 -16.84 -14.08
CA ALA A 53 -0.46 -16.79 -15.51
C ALA A 53 0.75 -17.66 -15.86
N ALA A 54 1.85 -17.48 -15.12
CA ALA A 54 3.07 -18.27 -15.29
C ALA A 54 2.83 -19.78 -15.11
N ARG A 55 2.05 -20.17 -14.08
CA ARG A 55 1.71 -21.58 -13.83
C ARG A 55 0.83 -22.18 -14.92
N LEU A 56 -0.14 -21.42 -15.43
CA LEU A 56 -1.12 -21.92 -16.42
C LEU A 56 -0.66 -21.73 -17.87
N LYS A 57 0.48 -21.07 -18.11
CA LYS A 57 0.95 -20.62 -19.43
C LYS A 57 -0.16 -19.87 -20.20
N LYS A 58 -0.90 -19.02 -19.49
CA LYS A 58 -1.97 -18.18 -20.04
C LYS A 58 -1.69 -16.73 -19.70
N ASP A 59 -2.04 -15.83 -20.61
CA ASP A 59 -1.95 -14.40 -20.35
C ASP A 59 -2.91 -13.98 -19.24
N HIS A 60 -2.52 -12.97 -18.46
CA HIS A 60 -3.41 -12.24 -17.56
C HIS A 60 -3.57 -10.80 -18.03
N LYS A 61 -4.68 -10.18 -17.66
CA LYS A 61 -4.87 -8.74 -17.81
C LYS A 61 -4.13 -8.04 -16.66
N PRO A 62 -3.06 -7.26 -16.92
CA PRO A 62 -2.32 -6.59 -15.87
C PRO A 62 -3.12 -5.40 -15.32
N VAL A 63 -3.07 -5.20 -14.01
CA VAL A 63 -3.55 -4.01 -13.31
C VAL A 63 -2.65 -2.82 -13.64
N PHE A 64 -1.34 -3.06 -13.69
CA PHE A 64 -0.33 -2.05 -13.98
C PHE A 64 0.24 -2.27 -15.40
N PRO A 65 0.14 -1.29 -16.32
CA PRO A 65 0.82 -1.36 -17.60
C PRO A 65 2.32 -1.62 -17.45
N LYS A 66 2.96 -2.22 -18.47
CA LYS A 66 4.43 -2.45 -18.46
C LYS A 66 5.23 -1.15 -18.26
N SER A 67 4.71 -0.02 -18.74
CA SER A 67 5.33 1.31 -18.59
C SER A 67 5.11 1.95 -17.21
N LYS A 68 4.19 1.43 -16.39
CA LYS A 68 3.81 2.00 -15.10
C LYS A 68 4.07 1.06 -13.92
N GLN A 69 5.09 0.20 -14.05
CA GLN A 69 5.46 -0.72 -12.98
C GLN A 69 5.98 0.01 -11.74
N HIS A 70 6.55 1.22 -11.87
CA HIS A 70 7.01 2.03 -10.74
C HIS A 70 5.89 2.42 -9.76
N LEU A 71 4.62 2.36 -10.19
CA LEU A 71 3.46 2.63 -9.34
C LEU A 71 3.04 1.43 -8.46
N ARG A 72 3.77 0.31 -8.50
CA ARG A 72 3.49 -0.84 -7.64
C ARG A 72 4.01 -0.57 -6.23
N TRP A 73 3.19 -0.90 -5.23
CA TRP A 73 3.56 -0.79 -3.81
C TRP A 73 4.94 -1.40 -3.51
N SER A 74 5.22 -2.60 -4.01
CA SER A 74 6.50 -3.29 -3.84
C SER A 74 7.71 -2.52 -4.36
N HIS A 75 7.53 -1.59 -5.30
CA HIS A 75 8.61 -0.82 -5.91
C HIS A 75 8.92 0.47 -5.15
N PHE A 76 7.91 1.16 -4.60
CA PHE A 76 8.14 2.45 -3.93
C PHE A 76 8.05 2.42 -2.40
N LYS A 77 7.61 1.31 -1.78
CA LYS A 77 7.39 1.24 -0.31
C LYS A 77 8.62 1.53 0.55
N ASN A 78 9.82 1.41 0.00
CA ASN A 78 11.09 1.62 0.70
C ASN A 78 11.73 2.98 0.35
N GLU A 79 11.08 3.77 -0.50
CA GLU A 79 11.53 5.11 -0.85
C GLU A 79 11.31 6.06 0.32
N GLY A 80 12.16 7.10 0.41
CA GLY A 80 11.92 8.20 1.34
C GLY A 80 10.61 8.94 1.03
N GLY A 81 10.02 9.60 2.03
CA GLY A 81 8.70 10.25 1.91
C GLY A 81 8.59 11.19 0.70
N ASP A 82 9.60 12.04 0.47
CA ASP A 82 9.61 12.98 -0.67
C ASP A 82 9.60 12.28 -2.02
N GLN A 83 10.33 11.16 -2.13
CA GLN A 83 10.42 10.39 -3.37
C GLN A 83 9.16 9.57 -3.60
N MET A 84 8.61 8.96 -2.54
CA MET A 84 7.30 8.29 -2.59
C MET A 84 6.21 9.26 -3.07
N LEU A 85 6.16 10.48 -2.53
CA LEU A 85 5.15 11.47 -2.90
C LEU A 85 5.21 11.86 -4.37
N LYS A 86 6.41 11.93 -4.97
CA LYS A 86 6.55 12.16 -6.42
C LYS A 86 5.98 11.00 -7.25
N ILE A 87 6.24 9.76 -6.82
CA ILE A 87 5.77 8.55 -7.51
C ILE A 87 4.25 8.41 -7.44
N VAL A 88 3.66 8.63 -6.27
CA VAL A 88 2.20 8.43 -6.05
C VAL A 88 1.36 9.52 -6.73
N ARG A 89 1.96 10.67 -7.08
CA ARG A 89 1.30 11.80 -7.74
C ARG A 89 1.40 11.80 -9.27
N ASP A 90 2.09 10.83 -9.86
CA ASP A 90 2.27 10.63 -11.31
C ASP A 90 1.07 9.92 -11.97
#